data_AF-A0A428SVD9-F1
#
_entry.id   AF-A0A428SVD9-F1
#
_cell.length_a   1.000
_cell.length_b   1.000
_cell.length_c   1.000
_cell.angle_alpha   90.00
_cell.angle_beta   90.00
_cell.angle_gamma   90.00
#
_symmetry.space_group_name_H-M   'P 1'
#
loop_
_entity.id
_entity.type
_entity.pdbx_description
1 polymer ?
#
loop_
_entity_poly.entity_id
_entity_poly.type
_entity_poly.pdbx_seq_one_letter_code
_entity_poly.pdbx_strand_id
1 'polypeptide(L)'
;MASADAFQFEFQSRALTGHGAPVSMPGFFFANVLRVELDEKTRGRLPRKIILKTAQEEYQALFDNEARVYEKLAQVQGKYIPDYYGIAAINGSPAHLLSDIGGITMEDEAMPSLDEKTLREGLKGPLEAIRRAGIILEDL
;
A
#
# COMPACT_ATOMS: atom_id res chain seq x y z
N MET A 1 2.05 3.01 23.67
CA MET A 1 2.91 3.02 22.46
C MET A 1 3.20 1.58 22.13
N ALA A 2 2.63 1.03 21.06
CA ALA A 2 3.03 -0.30 20.59
C ALA A 2 4.52 -0.23 20.22
N SER A 3 5.31 -1.17 20.74
CA SER A 3 6.70 -1.37 20.33
C SER A 3 6.71 -1.62 18.82
N ALA A 4 7.49 -0.84 18.06
CA ALA A 4 7.67 -1.11 16.64
C ALA A 4 8.50 -2.38 16.50
N ASP A 5 7.91 -3.41 15.91
CA ASP A 5 8.60 -4.69 15.72
C ASP A 5 9.63 -4.55 14.60
N ALA A 6 10.75 -5.24 14.75
CA ALA A 6 11.73 -5.37 13.69
C ALA A 6 11.22 -6.40 12.66
N PHE A 7 11.21 -6.01 11.40
CA PHE A 7 10.82 -6.86 10.28
C PHE A 7 12.02 -7.11 9.38
N GLN A 8 12.15 -8.36 8.95
CA GLN A 8 13.07 -8.77 7.90
C GLN A 8 12.28 -9.41 6.77
N PHE A 9 12.59 -9.01 5.54
CA PHE A 9 11.93 -9.54 4.35
C PHE A 9 12.90 -9.54 3.16
N GLU A 10 12.55 -10.28 2.12
CA GLU A 10 13.34 -10.37 0.90
C GLU A 10 12.62 -9.69 -0.26
N PHE A 11 13.36 -8.91 -1.04
CA PHE A 11 12.87 -8.32 -2.28
C PHE A 11 14.00 -8.27 -3.30
N GLN A 12 13.75 -8.78 -4.52
CA GLN A 12 14.75 -8.86 -5.59
C GLN A 12 16.09 -9.50 -5.12
N SER A 13 15.99 -10.64 -4.41
CA SER A 13 17.14 -11.38 -3.85
C SER A 13 18.00 -10.59 -2.87
N ARG A 14 17.46 -9.53 -2.25
CA ARG A 14 18.11 -8.74 -1.21
C ARG A 14 17.31 -8.85 0.08
N ALA A 15 18.01 -9.08 1.18
CA ALA A 15 17.42 -8.96 2.51
C ALA A 15 17.28 -7.48 2.88
N LEU A 16 16.08 -7.09 3.30
CA LEU A 16 15.75 -5.78 3.81
C LEU A 16 15.33 -5.89 5.26
N THR A 17 15.62 -4.83 6.00
CA THR A 17 15.31 -4.71 7.42
C THR A 17 14.64 -3.37 7.66
N GLY A 18 13.76 -3.34 8.64
CA GLY A 18 13.11 -2.11 9.07
C GLY A 18 12.28 -2.32 10.32
N HIS A 19 11.64 -1.24 10.77
CA HIS A 19 10.80 -1.25 11.96
C HIS A 19 9.41 -0.77 11.60
N GLY A 20 8.40 -1.40 12.17
CA GLY A 20 7.03 -1.09 11.79
C GLY A 20 5.98 -1.69 12.71
N ALA A 21 4.75 -1.65 12.23
CA ALA A 21 3.63 -2.32 12.84
C ALA A 21 2.54 -2.58 11.80
N PRO A 22 1.60 -3.51 12.09
CA PRO A 22 0.35 -3.59 11.37
C PRO A 22 -0.38 -2.23 11.34
N VAL A 23 -1.06 -1.96 10.23
CA VAL A 23 -1.86 -0.76 10.06
C VAL A 23 -3.14 -0.89 10.88
N SER A 24 -3.42 0.14 11.67
CA SER A 24 -4.62 0.28 12.48
C SER A 24 -5.26 1.62 12.13
N MET A 25 -6.56 1.61 11.87
CA MET A 25 -7.40 2.78 11.62
C MET A 25 -8.61 2.73 12.56
N PRO A 26 -9.34 3.83 12.79
CA PRO A 26 -10.57 3.79 13.57
C PRO A 26 -11.53 2.70 13.06
N GLY A 27 -11.83 1.71 13.90
CA GLY A 27 -12.71 0.58 13.55
C GLY A 27 -12.07 -0.56 12.75
N PHE A 28 -10.83 -0.43 12.27
CA PHE A 28 -10.19 -1.45 11.42
C PHE A 28 -8.76 -1.77 11.86
N PHE A 29 -8.43 -3.06 11.91
CA PHE A 29 -7.09 -3.55 12.18
C PHE A 29 -6.67 -4.52 11.08
N PHE A 30 -5.61 -4.19 10.35
CA PHE A 30 -5.10 -4.99 9.23
C PHE A 30 -3.81 -5.68 9.62
N ALA A 31 -3.93 -6.87 10.21
CA ALA A 31 -2.79 -7.69 10.61
C ALA A 31 -1.84 -8.01 9.45
N ASN A 32 -2.37 -8.10 8.22
CA ASN A 32 -1.64 -8.41 7.00
C ASN A 32 -1.15 -7.18 6.23
N VAL A 33 -1.32 -5.96 6.76
CA VAL A 33 -0.79 -4.74 6.14
C VAL A 33 0.18 -4.10 7.12
N LEU A 34 1.47 -4.17 6.81
CA LEU A 34 2.53 -3.63 7.65
C LEU A 34 2.99 -2.29 7.08
N ARG A 35 3.04 -1.26 7.92
CA ARG A 35 3.75 -0.02 7.60
C ARG A 35 5.15 -0.10 8.21
N VAL A 36 6.16 -0.08 7.35
CA VAL A 36 7.55 -0.31 7.74
C VAL A 36 8.41 0.88 7.33
N GLU A 37 9.26 1.31 8.26
CA GLU A 37 10.35 2.23 7.97
C GLU A 37 11.64 1.43 7.79
N LEU A 38 12.22 1.50 6.58
CA LEU A 38 13.39 0.71 6.21
C LEU A 38 14.69 1.32 6.72
N ASP A 39 15.63 0.44 7.08
CA ASP A 39 16.97 0.83 7.45
C ASP A 39 17.75 1.36 6.24
N GLU A 40 18.45 2.49 6.43
CA GLU A 40 19.27 3.12 5.38
C GLU A 40 20.29 2.17 4.76
N LYS A 41 20.81 1.22 5.55
CA LYS A 41 21.83 0.25 5.10
C LYS A 41 21.28 -0.77 4.11
N THR A 42 20.01 -1.14 4.20
CA THR A 42 19.43 -2.25 3.43
C THR A 42 18.45 -1.77 2.36
N ARG A 43 17.82 -0.59 2.50
CA ARG A 43 16.78 -0.07 1.60
C ARG A 43 17.23 0.15 0.15
N GLY A 44 18.49 0.50 -0.09
CA GLY A 44 18.98 0.86 -1.43
C GLY A 44 18.17 2.01 -2.05
N ARG A 45 17.51 1.77 -3.19
CA ARG A 45 16.69 2.77 -3.90
C ARG A 45 15.24 2.86 -3.44
N LEU A 46 14.78 1.96 -2.55
CA LEU A 46 13.42 2.03 -2.04
C LEU A 46 13.24 3.27 -1.15
N PRO A 47 12.02 3.82 -1.06
CA PRO A 47 11.72 4.91 -0.15
C PRO A 47 11.92 4.47 1.30
N ARG A 48 12.14 5.44 2.19
CA ARG A 48 12.32 5.17 3.63
C ARG A 48 11.09 4.51 4.25
N LYS A 49 9.88 4.86 3.80
CA LYS A 49 8.63 4.29 4.28
C LYS A 49 7.94 3.51 3.17
N ILE A 50 7.50 2.30 3.52
CA ILE A 50 6.86 1.37 2.61
C ILE A 50 5.68 0.68 3.31
N ILE A 51 4.80 0.12 2.49
CA ILE A 51 3.74 -0.78 2.94
C ILE A 51 4.04 -2.18 2.41
N LEU A 52 3.93 -3.19 3.27
CA LEU A 52 3.90 -4.61 2.91
C LEU A 52 2.49 -5.14 3.14
N LYS A 53 1.82 -5.59 2.08
CA LYS A 53 0.52 -6.27 2.19
C LYS A 53 0.71 -7.76 1.95
N THR A 54 0.73 -8.56 3.01
CA THR A 54 0.91 -10.01 2.95
C THR A 54 -0.32 -10.71 2.40
N ALA A 55 -0.09 -11.75 1.60
CA ALA A 55 -1.13 -12.65 1.15
C ALA A 55 -1.80 -13.37 2.33
N GLN A 56 -3.09 -13.58 2.18
CA GLN A 56 -3.91 -14.41 3.06
C GLN A 56 -4.43 -15.58 2.23
N GLU A 57 -4.40 -16.78 2.80
CA GLU A 57 -4.70 -18.02 2.08
C GLU A 57 -6.11 -18.00 1.48
N GLU A 58 -7.10 -17.51 2.24
CA GLU A 58 -8.48 -17.37 1.76
C GLU A 58 -8.67 -16.34 0.63
N TYR A 59 -7.70 -15.46 0.37
CA TYR A 59 -7.79 -14.36 -0.60
C TYR A 59 -6.70 -14.38 -1.67
N GLN A 60 -6.09 -15.53 -1.95
CA GLN A 60 -5.00 -15.64 -2.93
C GLN A 60 -5.38 -15.10 -4.33
N ALA A 61 -6.62 -15.34 -4.78
CA ALA A 61 -7.09 -14.84 -6.07
C ALA A 61 -7.12 -13.30 -6.13
N LEU A 62 -7.44 -12.63 -5.01
CA LEU A 62 -7.42 -11.18 -4.90
C LEU A 62 -5.99 -10.65 -4.92
N PHE A 63 -5.08 -11.31 -4.20
CA PHE A 63 -3.65 -11.00 -4.20
C PHE A 63 -3.05 -11.08 -5.62
N ASP A 64 -3.30 -12.17 -6.34
CA ASP A 64 -2.79 -12.33 -7.71
C ASP A 64 -3.40 -11.29 -8.68
N ASN A 65 -4.67 -10.93 -8.48
CA ASN A 65 -5.33 -9.90 -9.28
C ASN A 65 -4.76 -8.50 -9.01
N GLU A 66 -4.50 -8.17 -7.75
CA GLU A 66 -3.96 -6.87 -7.32
C GLU A 66 -2.62 -6.56 -8.02
N ALA A 67 -1.73 -7.55 -8.16
CA ALA A 67 -0.49 -7.40 -8.92
C ALA A 67 -0.74 -6.96 -10.37
N ARG A 68 -1.68 -7.60 -11.06
CA ARG A 68 -2.05 -7.30 -12.45
C ARG A 68 -2.71 -5.93 -12.60
N VAL A 69 -3.48 -5.52 -11.60
CA VAL A 69 -4.09 -4.19 -11.55
C VAL A 69 -3.01 -3.11 -11.46
N TYR A 70 -2.03 -3.28 -10.57
CA TYR A 70 -0.91 -2.34 -10.46
C TYR A 70 -0.11 -2.24 -11.77
N GLU A 71 0.16 -3.36 -12.45
CA GLU A 71 0.84 -3.35 -13.76
C GLU A 71 0.07 -2.52 -14.80
N LYS A 72 -1.26 -2.68 -14.90
CA LYS A 72 -2.10 -1.89 -15.80
C LYS A 72 -2.14 -0.40 -15.42
N LEU A 73 -2.00 -0.10 -14.14
CA LEU A 73 -2.02 1.26 -13.60
C LEU A 73 -0.63 1.90 -13.49
N ALA A 74 0.42 1.31 -14.07
CA ALA A 74 1.79 1.83 -13.99
C ALA A 74 1.92 3.33 -14.35
N GLN A 75 1.13 3.83 -15.30
CA GLN A 75 1.17 5.23 -15.74
C GLN A 75 0.60 6.23 -14.72
N VAL A 76 -0.12 5.78 -13.70
CA VAL A 76 -0.79 6.63 -12.70
C VAL A 76 -0.23 6.45 -11.28
N GLN A 77 0.70 5.51 -11.11
CA GLN A 77 1.45 5.30 -9.86
C GLN A 77 2.28 6.54 -9.49
N GLY A 78 2.42 6.79 -8.18
CA GLY A 78 3.11 7.95 -7.61
C GLY A 78 2.35 9.28 -7.74
N LYS A 79 1.37 9.36 -8.65
CA LYS A 79 0.52 10.55 -8.86
C LYS A 79 -0.85 10.41 -8.21
N TYR A 80 -1.53 9.30 -8.47
CA TYR A 80 -2.91 9.06 -8.00
C TYR A 80 -3.04 7.84 -7.11
N ILE A 81 -2.15 6.86 -7.27
CA ILE A 81 -2.12 5.64 -6.46
C ILE A 81 -0.68 5.40 -5.97
N PRO A 82 -0.46 4.55 -4.95
CA PRO A 82 0.87 4.19 -4.49
C PRO A 82 1.74 3.62 -5.62
N ASP A 83 3.05 3.83 -5.52
CA ASP A 83 4.04 3.13 -6.33
C ASP A 83 4.07 1.66 -5.92
N TYR A 84 4.02 0.77 -6.90
CA TYR A 84 4.14 -0.67 -6.72
C TYR A 84 5.52 -1.13 -7.15
N TYR A 85 6.29 -1.61 -6.19
CA TYR A 85 7.65 -2.07 -6.41
C TYR A 85 7.71 -3.55 -6.82
N GLY A 86 6.67 -4.33 -6.51
CA GLY A 86 6.57 -5.74 -6.85
C GLY A 86 6.24 -6.62 -5.64
N ILE A 87 6.57 -7.90 -5.77
CA ILE A 87 6.35 -8.90 -4.72
C ILE A 87 7.62 -9.08 -3.89
N ALA A 88 7.46 -8.95 -2.58
CA ALA A 88 8.44 -9.32 -1.56
C ALA A 88 8.04 -10.64 -0.88
N ALA A 89 8.95 -11.22 -0.10
CA ALA A 89 8.69 -12.37 0.74
C ALA A 89 9.01 -12.04 2.20
N ILE A 90 8.05 -12.23 3.09
CA ILE A 90 8.21 -12.04 4.54
C ILE A 90 7.81 -13.32 5.25
N ASN A 91 8.75 -13.89 6.01
CA ASN A 91 8.58 -15.19 6.70
C ASN A 91 8.08 -16.31 5.76
N GLY A 92 8.50 -16.30 4.49
CA GLY A 92 8.08 -17.26 3.47
C GLY A 92 6.74 -16.96 2.79
N SER A 93 5.98 -15.96 3.28
CA SER A 93 4.72 -15.53 2.66
C SER A 93 4.94 -14.39 1.67
N PRO A 94 4.29 -14.41 0.49
CA PRO A 94 4.39 -13.32 -0.47
C PRO A 94 3.67 -12.07 0.05
N ALA A 95 4.19 -10.89 -0.31
CA ALA A 95 3.62 -9.60 0.04
C ALA A 95 3.77 -8.59 -1.10
N HIS A 96 2.74 -7.77 -1.34
CA HIS A 96 2.88 -6.60 -2.21
C HIS A 96 3.71 -5.53 -1.50
N LEU A 97 4.74 -5.02 -2.18
CA LEU A 97 5.58 -3.93 -1.72
C LEU A 97 5.16 -2.62 -2.39
N LEU A 98 4.68 -1.67 -1.58
CA LEU A 98 4.09 -0.41 -2.03
C LEU A 98 4.79 0.79 -1.38
N SER A 99 4.71 1.97 -1.99
CA SER A 99 5.08 3.21 -1.32
C SER A 99 4.06 3.57 -0.24
N ASP A 100 4.56 4.11 0.87
CA ASP A 100 3.71 4.75 1.87
C ASP A 100 3.36 6.17 1.39
N ILE A 101 2.07 6.41 1.12
CA ILE A 101 1.56 7.70 0.64
C ILE A 101 1.32 8.71 1.77
N GLY A 102 1.45 8.30 3.03
CA GLY A 102 1.16 9.16 4.17
C GLY A 102 -0.31 9.58 4.26
N GLY A 103 -0.57 10.67 4.98
CA GLY A 103 -1.91 11.20 5.18
C GLY A 103 -2.76 10.38 6.15
N ILE A 104 -4.07 10.56 6.04
CA ILE A 104 -5.12 9.89 6.80
C ILE A 104 -6.17 9.36 5.82
N THR A 105 -6.87 8.31 6.20
CA THR A 105 -7.95 7.76 5.37
C THR A 105 -9.22 8.60 5.50
N MET A 106 -10.13 8.51 4.53
CA MET A 106 -11.40 9.23 4.59
C MET A 106 -12.32 8.75 5.72
N GLU A 107 -12.08 7.55 6.25
CA GLU A 107 -12.81 6.96 7.39
C GLU A 107 -12.20 7.35 8.75
N ASP A 108 -11.04 7.99 8.76
CA ASP A 108 -10.39 8.40 10.00
C ASP A 108 -11.19 9.53 10.70
N GLU A 109 -11.37 9.45 12.01
CA GLU A 109 -12.07 10.47 12.79
C GLU A 109 -11.39 11.84 12.74
N ALA A 110 -10.08 11.87 12.50
CA ALA A 110 -9.32 13.10 12.32
C ALA A 110 -9.50 13.72 10.92
N MET A 111 -10.25 13.08 10.02
CA MET A 111 -10.49 13.57 8.67
C MET A 111 -11.26 14.90 8.70
N PRO A 112 -10.69 15.99 8.13
CA PRO A 112 -11.42 17.24 8.01
C PRO A 112 -12.69 17.05 7.20
N SER A 113 -13.77 17.74 7.59
CA SER A 113 -14.97 17.79 6.76
C SER A 113 -14.64 18.35 5.39
N LEU A 114 -14.86 17.54 4.35
CA LEU A 114 -14.78 17.94 2.95
C LEU A 114 -16.18 18.23 2.44
N ASP A 115 -16.35 19.37 1.77
CA ASP A 115 -17.58 19.59 1.01
C ASP A 115 -17.62 18.69 -0.23
N GLU A 116 -18.83 18.35 -0.67
CA GLU A 116 -19.05 17.42 -1.78
C GLU A 116 -18.34 17.85 -3.06
N LYS A 117 -18.29 19.16 -3.33
CA LYS A 117 -17.67 19.70 -4.54
C LYS A 117 -16.17 19.45 -4.52
N THR A 118 -15.50 19.77 -3.41
CA THR A 118 -14.06 19.53 -3.22
C THR A 118 -13.73 18.04 -3.35
N LEU A 119 -14.53 17.15 -2.72
CA LEU A 119 -14.35 15.70 -2.83
C LEU A 119 -14.48 15.22 -4.28
N ARG A 120 -15.54 15.64 -4.97
CA ARG A 120 -15.82 15.25 -6.36
C ARG A 120 -14.73 15.74 -7.31
N GLU A 121 -14.27 16.97 -7.17
CA GLU A 121 -13.20 17.54 -7.98
C GLU A 121 -11.87 16.83 -7.73
N GLY A 122 -11.57 16.49 -6.47
CA GLY A 122 -10.38 15.74 -6.09
C GLY A 122 -10.36 14.30 -6.64
N LEU A 123 -11.49 13.60 -6.62
CA LEU A 123 -11.59 12.21 -7.08
C LEU A 123 -11.71 12.07 -8.61
N LYS A 124 -12.16 13.11 -9.32
CA LYS A 124 -12.39 13.04 -10.77
C LYS A 124 -11.14 12.60 -11.55
N GLY A 125 -10.00 13.23 -11.29
CA GLY A 125 -8.74 12.92 -11.98
C GLY A 125 -8.28 11.47 -11.78
N PRO A 126 -8.12 11.00 -10.53
CA PRO A 126 -7.79 9.60 -10.24
C PRO A 126 -8.74 8.60 -10.92
N LEU A 127 -10.06 8.78 -10.76
CA LEU A 127 -11.05 7.84 -11.27
C LEU A 127 -11.10 7.79 -12.80
N GLU A 128 -10.99 8.94 -13.48
CA GLU A 128 -10.90 8.97 -14.94
C GLU A 128 -9.64 8.27 -15.45
N ALA A 129 -8.50 8.46 -14.77
CA ALA A 129 -7.24 7.86 -15.15
C ALA A 129 -7.27 6.33 -15.00
N ILE A 130 -7.81 5.84 -13.88
CA ILE A 130 -8.00 4.40 -13.61
C ILE A 130 -8.95 3.78 -14.64
N ARG A 131 -10.07 4.45 -14.94
CA ARG A 131 -11.03 3.96 -15.94
C ARG A 131 -10.44 3.92 -17.35
N ARG A 132 -9.63 4.90 -17.74
CA ARG A 132 -8.93 4.92 -19.04
C ARG A 132 -7.91 3.78 -19.17
N ALA A 133 -7.34 3.32 -18.06
CA ALA A 133 -6.48 2.14 -18.02
C ALA A 133 -7.26 0.80 -18.07
N GLY A 134 -8.60 0.85 -18.20
CA GLY A 134 -9.44 -0.33 -18.32
C GLY A 134 -9.69 -1.07 -17.00
N ILE A 135 -9.56 -0.37 -15.87
CA ILE A 135 -9.86 -0.89 -14.53
C ILE A 135 -11.18 -0.29 -14.03
N ILE A 136 -12.01 -1.13 -13.43
CA ILE A 136 -13.20 -0.74 -12.67
C ILE A 136 -12.90 -1.11 -11.22
N LEU A 137 -12.95 -0.12 -10.33
CA LEU A 137 -12.89 -0.34 -8.89
C LEU A 137 -14.31 -0.71 -8.42
N GLU A 138 -14.45 -1.86 -7.76
CA GLU A 138 -15.73 -2.36 -7.25
C GLU A 138 -15.93 -2.06 -5.76
N ASP A 139 -14.89 -1.54 -5.10
CA ASP A 139 -14.73 -1.37 -3.66
C ASP A 139 -14.34 0.07 -3.25
N LEU A 140 -14.87 1.07 -3.97
CA LEU A 140 -14.69 2.49 -3.66
C LEU A 140 -15.50 2.98 -2.45
#